data_AF-A0A957IFW7-F1
#
_entry.id   AF-A0A957IFW7-F1
#
_cell.length_a   1.000
_cell.length_b   1.000
_cell.length_c   1.000
_cell.angle_alpha   90.00
_cell.angle_beta   90.00
_cell.angle_gamma   90.00
#
_symmetry.space_group_name_H-M   'P 1'
#
loop_
_entity.id
_entity.type
_entity.pdbx_description
1 polymer ?
#
loop_
_entity_poly.entity_id
_entity_poly.type
_entity_poly.pdbx_seq_one_letter_code
_entity_poly.pdbx_strand_id
1 'polypeptide(L)' 'MPSIEHEQVVEMMIGGLGLEALSLDGQRVVMEAPADMFLTEADVSANEVNAGGVPADWVTIDGNATDRVIRHYRK' A
#
# COMPACT_ATOMS: atom_id res chain seq x y z
N MET A 1 -21.33 -13.77 11.25
CA MET A 1 -20.69 -12.96 12.30
C MET A 1 -19.28 -12.66 11.79
N PRO A 2 -18.80 -11.40 11.81
CA PRO A 2 -17.43 -11.10 11.44
C PRO A 2 -16.47 -11.90 12.32
N SER A 3 -15.27 -12.18 11.82
CA SER A 3 -14.25 -12.88 12.61
C SER A 3 -13.57 -11.91 13.60
N ILE A 4 -12.88 -12.46 14.59
CA ILE A 4 -12.16 -11.67 15.60
C ILE A 4 -11.09 -10.78 14.97
N GLU A 5 -10.45 -11.24 13.90
CA GLU A 5 -9.45 -10.49 13.14
C GLU A 5 -10.06 -9.26 12.46
N HIS A 6 -11.28 -9.40 11.93
CA HIS A 6 -12.00 -8.27 11.34
C HIS A 6 -12.35 -7.22 12.39
N GLU A 7 -12.81 -7.64 13.58
CA GLU A 7 -13.16 -6.72 14.67
C GLU A 7 -11.94 -5.91 15.15
N GLN A 8 -10.77 -6.53 15.25
CA GLN A 8 -9.52 -5.85 15.62
C GLN A 8 -9.11 -4.75 14.64
N VAL A 9 -9.23 -5.00 13.33
CA VAL A 9 -8.93 -3.99 12.29
C VAL A 9 -9.92 -2.83 12.37
N VAL A 10 -11.20 -3.13 12.60
CA VAL A 10 -12.25 -2.10 12.74
C VAL A 10 -12.00 -1.24 13.97
N GLU A 11 -11.67 -1.83 15.12
CA GLU A 11 -11.33 -1.07 16.34
C GLU A 11 -10.13 -0.15 16.14
N MET A 12 -9.08 -0.62 15.45
CA MET A 12 -7.94 0.20 15.08
C MET A 12 -8.33 1.39 14.21
N MET A 13 -9.28 1.22 13.27
CA MET A 13 -9.72 2.28 12.36
C MET A 13 -10.73 3.26 12.98
N ILE A 14 -11.59 2.81 13.90
CA ILE A 14 -12.63 3.65 14.54
C ILE A 14 -12.02 4.74 15.43
N GLY A 15 -10.83 4.51 15.99
CA GLY A 15 -10.14 5.50 16.84
C GLY A 15 -9.85 6.84 16.14
N GLY A 16 -9.90 6.87 14.80
CA GLY A 16 -9.57 8.04 14.00
C GLY A 16 -8.06 8.32 14.02
N LEU A 17 -7.50 8.68 12.87
CA LEU A 17 -6.07 8.97 12.76
C LEU A 17 -5.74 10.45 13.04
N GLY A 18 -6.76 11.28 13.31
CA GLY A 18 -6.59 12.72 13.57
C GLY A 18 -5.96 13.49 12.41
N LEU A 19 -6.08 12.97 11.19
CA LEU A 19 -5.38 13.46 9.99
C LEU A 19 -5.85 14.85 9.57
N GLU A 20 -7.09 15.20 9.87
CA GLU A 20 -7.74 16.43 9.45
C GLU A 20 -7.07 17.69 10.04
N ALA A 21 -6.38 17.54 11.17
CA ALA A 21 -5.64 18.61 11.83
C ALA A 21 -4.19 18.77 11.32
N LEU A 22 -3.70 17.83 10.51
CA LEU A 22 -2.33 17.81 10.00
C LEU A 22 -2.21 18.52 8.65
N SER A 23 -1.02 19.03 8.34
CA SER A 23 -0.68 19.45 6.98
C SER A 23 -0.68 18.25 6.03
N LEU A 24 -0.76 18.49 4.71
CA LEU A 24 -0.72 17.41 3.71
C LEU A 24 0.54 16.53 3.84
N ASP A 25 1.69 17.12 4.13
CA ASP A 25 2.92 16.36 4.35
C ASP A 25 2.87 15.55 5.66
N GLY A 26 2.26 16.11 6.71
CA GLY A 26 2.00 15.37 7.95
C GLY A 26 1.05 14.18 7.71
N GLN A 27 0.01 14.37 6.91
CA GLN A 27 -0.90 13.29 6.51
C GLN A 27 -0.17 12.20 5.72
N ARG A 28 0.72 12.56 4.78
CA ARG A 28 1.54 11.59 4.02
C ARG A 28 2.40 10.73 4.94
N VAL A 29 3.10 11.35 5.90
CA VAL A 29 3.95 10.63 6.86
C VAL A 29 3.12 9.64 7.70
N VAL A 30 1.98 10.07 8.23
CA VAL A 30 1.12 9.18 9.03
C VAL A 30 0.54 8.04 8.18
N MET A 31 0.23 8.29 6.91
CA MET A 31 -0.24 7.24 5.98
C MET A 31 0.86 6.28 5.55
N GLU A 32 2.13 6.71 5.53
CA GLU A 32 3.28 5.86 5.18
C GLU A 32 3.79 5.05 6.36
N ALA A 33 3.68 5.56 7.59
CA ALA A 33 4.23 4.92 8.79
C ALA A 33 3.81 3.44 8.99
N PRO A 34 2.57 3.00 8.70
CA PRO A 34 2.18 1.61 8.83
C PRO A 34 2.78 0.69 7.76
N ALA A 35 3.26 1.22 6.63
CA ALA A 35 3.77 0.40 5.52
C ALA A 35 4.97 -0.46 5.96
N ASP A 36 5.80 0.05 6.86
CA ASP A 36 6.94 -0.67 7.42
C ASP A 36 6.53 -1.89 8.28
N MET A 37 5.27 -1.96 8.72
CA MET A 37 4.72 -3.10 9.45
C MET A 37 4.30 -4.25 8.53
N PHE A 38 4.18 -3.99 7.22
CA PHE A 38 3.80 -4.99 6.21
C PHE A 38 5.00 -5.28 5.32
N LEU A 39 5.83 -6.20 5.79
CA LEU A 39 7.00 -6.64 5.03
C LEU A 39 6.57 -7.25 3.70
N THR A 40 7.32 -6.92 2.66
CA THR A 40 7.14 -7.54 1.35
C THR A 40 7.72 -8.96 1.39
N GLU A 41 6.98 -9.93 0.84
CA GLU A 41 7.43 -11.31 0.73
C GLU A 41 8.67 -11.43 -0.17
N ALA A 42 9.52 -12.42 0.13
CA ALA A 42 10.84 -12.55 -0.50
C ALA A 42 10.81 -12.86 -2.01
N ASP A 43 9.69 -13.38 -2.51
CA ASP A 43 9.46 -13.72 -3.91
C ASP A 43 8.86 -12.56 -4.72
N VAL A 44 8.59 -11.42 -4.08
CA VAL A 44 8.15 -10.20 -4.75
C VAL A 44 9.37 -9.38 -5.17
N SER A 45 9.40 -8.99 -6.44
CA SER A 45 10.36 -8.04 -6.99
C SER A 45 9.64 -6.74 -7.39
N ALA A 46 10.28 -5.61 -7.10
CA ALA A 46 9.83 -4.29 -7.54
C ALA A 46 10.97 -3.61 -8.31
N ASN A 47 10.68 -3.12 -9.51
CA ASN A 47 11.64 -2.39 -10.33
C ASN A 47 11.07 -1.02 -10.68
N GLU A 48 11.80 0.03 -10.33
CA GLU A 48 11.43 1.39 -10.74
C GLU A 48 11.46 1.51 -12.27
N VAL A 49 10.41 2.10 -12.84
CA VAL A 49 10.24 2.32 -14.27
C VAL A 49 9.66 3.70 -14.56
N ASN A 50 9.94 4.21 -15.75
CA ASN A 50 9.29 5.41 -16.28
C ASN A 50 8.19 4.98 -17.26
N ALA A 51 6.93 5.08 -16.82
CA ALA A 51 5.76 4.73 -17.62
C ALA A 51 5.22 5.96 -18.36
N GLY A 52 5.88 6.36 -19.44
CA GLY A 52 5.42 7.47 -20.29
C GLY A 52 5.49 8.84 -19.59
N GLY A 53 6.56 9.09 -18.85
CA GLY A 53 6.83 10.31 -18.09
C GLY A 53 6.41 10.26 -16.62
N VAL A 54 5.75 9.18 -16.19
CA VAL A 54 5.26 8.99 -14.81
C VAL A 54 6.17 7.99 -14.08
N PRO A 55 6.75 8.35 -12.93
CA PRO A 55 7.44 7.39 -12.07
C PRO A 55 6.48 6.30 -11.59
N ALA A 56 6.88 5.04 -11.74
CA ALA A 56 6.08 3.89 -11.33
C ALA A 56 6.99 2.72 -10.94
N ASP A 57 6.41 1.72 -10.29
CA ASP A 57 7.08 0.48 -9.94
C ASP A 57 6.44 -0.68 -10.69
N TRP A 58 7.26 -1.51 -11.32
CA TRP A 58 6.86 -2.79 -11.87
C TRP A 58 7.01 -3.86 -10.80
N VAL A 59 5.89 -4.28 -10.21
CA VAL A 59 5.84 -5.28 -9.14
C VAL A 59 5.47 -6.65 -9.71
N THR A 60 6.31 -7.66 -9.46
CA THR A 60 6.12 -9.03 -9.96
C THR A 60 6.44 -10.08 -8.90
N ILE A 61 5.86 -11.27 -9.06
CA ILE A 61 6.25 -12.49 -8.32
C ILE A 61 6.74 -13.55 -9.31
N ASP A 62 7.46 -14.54 -8.80
CA ASP A 62 7.89 -15.69 -9.60
C ASP A 62 6.71 -16.43 -10.23
N GLY A 63 6.86 -16.78 -11.52
CA GLY A 63 5.82 -17.47 -12.29
C GLY A 63 4.73 -16.58 -12.89
N ASN A 64 4.85 -15.24 -12.77
CA ASN A 64 3.91 -14.33 -13.41
C ASN A 64 3.94 -14.42 -14.95
N ALA A 65 2.76 -14.34 -15.56
CA ALA A 65 2.60 -14.19 -16.99
C ALA A 65 3.09 -12.81 -17.45
N THR A 66 3.85 -12.75 -18.55
CA THR A 66 4.49 -11.50 -19.03
C THR A 66 3.61 -10.69 -19.97
N ASP A 67 2.50 -11.25 -20.44
CA ASP A 67 1.55 -10.65 -21.37
C ASP A 67 0.32 -10.03 -20.68
N ARG A 68 0.23 -10.15 -19.36
CA ARG A 68 -0.88 -9.63 -18.55
C ARG A 68 -0.39 -8.65 -17.50
N VAL A 69 -1.06 -7.51 -17.42
CA VAL A 69 -0.67 -6.41 -16.54
C VAL A 69 -1.88 -5.90 -15.75
N ILE A 70 -1.67 -5.60 -14.47
CA ILE A 70 -2.64 -4.88 -13.65
C ILE A 70 -2.11 -3.47 -13.43
N ARG A 71 -2.81 -2.47 -13.98
CA ARG A 71 -2.51 -1.07 -13.69
C ARG A 71 -3.17 -0.68 -12.37
N HIS A 72 -2.37 -0.65 -11.31
CA HIS A 72 -2.80 -0.20 -9.98
C HIS A 72 -2.55 1.32 -9.82
N TYR A 73 -3.48 2.00 -9.16
CA TYR A 73 -3.33 3.41 -8.82
C TYR A 73 -3.41 3.55 -7.31
N ARG A 74 -2.41 4.20 -6.70
CA ARG A 74 -2.51 4.69 -5.33
C ARG A 74 -3.54 5.82 -5.35
N LYS A 75 -4.68 5.63 -4.67
CA LYS A 75 -5.68 6.68 -4.45
C LYS A 75 -5.24 7.61 -3.33
#